data_AF-A0A0W8D5J0-F1
#
_entry.id   AF-A0A0W8D5J0-F1
#
_cell.length_a   1.000
_cell.length_b   1.000
_cell.length_c   1.000
_cell.angle_alpha   90.00
_cell.angle_beta   90.00
_cell.angle_gamma   90.00
#
_symmetry.space_group_name_H-M   'P 1'
#
loop_
_entity.id
_entity.type
_entity.pdbx_description
1 polymer ?
#
loop_
_entity_poly.entity_id
_entity_poly.type
_entity_poly.pdbx_seq_one_letter_code
_entity_poly.pdbx_strand_id
1 'polypeptide(L)'
;MHQQLQVKTEETEALAADNKELRALVTGYKKALEEAERNQRDIEAKHLAEIENLRAVHSLELSDLQARYRQKLEEVTMQNDEKLLSRRRQNNCIRHAHALSSNTLRTSMSTKTLQGDPRRPGDLHPFVREQVDPDDAPGDWYAFFSLVLGFLAFTMKWKELAWGSLLLCFGSFTNMKSQDMNTTQVAMSFFFSTSALVSAYMGTMRPGMLMPSGQTVEAPAS
;
A
#
# COMPACT_ATOMS: atom_id res chain seq x y z
N MET A 1 -47.93 -65.54 -17.90
CA MET A 1 -48.54 -64.24 -18.24
C MET A 1 -48.86 -63.42 -16.99
N HIS A 2 -49.56 -63.98 -15.99
CA HIS A 2 -49.90 -63.26 -14.74
C HIS A 2 -48.70 -62.75 -13.93
N GLN A 3 -47.65 -63.56 -13.75
CA GLN A 3 -46.44 -63.13 -13.02
C GLN A 3 -45.73 -61.95 -13.68
N GLN A 4 -45.67 -61.90 -15.02
CA GLN A 4 -45.06 -60.76 -15.72
C GLN A 4 -45.88 -59.48 -15.56
N LEU A 5 -47.20 -59.58 -15.44
CA LEU A 5 -48.06 -58.43 -15.17
C LEU A 5 -47.82 -57.90 -13.75
N GLN A 6 -47.67 -58.78 -12.77
CA GLN A 6 -47.37 -58.40 -11.38
C GLN A 6 -46.01 -57.70 -11.25
N VAL A 7 -44.97 -58.24 -11.88
CA VAL A 7 -43.65 -57.61 -11.89
C VAL A 7 -43.70 -56.23 -12.54
N LYS A 8 -44.40 -56.09 -13.67
CA LYS A 8 -44.56 -54.78 -14.32
C LYS A 8 -45.34 -53.79 -13.47
N THR A 9 -46.37 -54.22 -12.73
CA THR A 9 -47.11 -53.32 -11.84
C THR A 9 -46.24 -52.84 -10.68
N GLU A 10 -45.47 -53.73 -10.05
CA GLU A 10 -44.53 -53.36 -8.98
C GLU A 10 -43.44 -52.40 -9.49
N GLU A 11 -42.91 -52.65 -10.69
CA GLU A 11 -41.93 -51.77 -11.34
C GLU A 11 -42.52 -50.37 -11.62
N THR A 12 -43.77 -50.29 -12.08
CA THR A 12 -44.42 -48.98 -12.31
C THR A 12 -44.69 -48.21 -11.02
N GLU A 13 -45.00 -48.89 -9.92
CA GLU A 13 -45.21 -48.26 -8.62
C GLU A 13 -43.90 -47.74 -8.02
N ALA A 14 -42.81 -48.51 -8.14
CA ALA A 14 -41.48 -48.07 -7.75
C ALA A 14 -41.03 -46.82 -8.54
N LEU A 15 -41.18 -46.85 -9.87
CA LEU A 15 -40.86 -45.70 -10.73
C LEU A 15 -41.71 -44.46 -10.43
N ALA A 16 -42.96 -44.65 -9.97
CA ALA A 16 -43.83 -43.55 -9.56
C ALA A 16 -43.38 -42.93 -8.21
N ALA A 17 -42.91 -43.75 -7.27
CA ALA A 17 -42.33 -43.29 -6.01
C ALA A 17 -41.03 -42.51 -6.25
N ASP A 18 -40.13 -43.04 -7.07
CA ASP A 18 -38.86 -42.38 -7.43
C ASP A 18 -39.11 -41.04 -8.16
N ASN A 19 -40.10 -40.98 -9.06
CA ASN A 19 -40.49 -39.72 -9.71
C ASN A 19 -40.99 -38.67 -8.71
N LYS A 20 -41.70 -39.10 -7.66
CA LYS A 20 -42.18 -38.19 -6.62
C LYS A 20 -41.02 -37.65 -5.79
N GLU A 21 -40.04 -38.49 -5.46
CA GLU A 21 -38.83 -38.08 -4.75
C GLU A 21 -37.97 -37.12 -5.59
N LEU A 22 -37.76 -37.44 -6.87
CA LEU A 22 -37.04 -36.56 -7.79
C LEU A 22 -37.70 -35.18 -7.90
N ARG A 23 -39.03 -35.11 -7.97
CA ARG A 23 -39.76 -33.84 -7.97
C ARG A 23 -39.53 -33.06 -6.67
N ALA A 24 -39.57 -33.73 -5.52
CA ALA A 24 -39.29 -33.10 -4.24
C ALA A 24 -37.86 -32.53 -4.19
N LEU A 25 -36.87 -33.30 -4.65
CA LEU A 25 -35.48 -32.85 -4.74
C LEU A 25 -35.33 -31.64 -5.66
N VAL A 26 -35.92 -31.68 -6.86
CA VAL A 26 -35.90 -30.54 -7.80
C VAL A 26 -36.50 -29.28 -7.17
N THR A 27 -37.62 -29.41 -6.45
CA THR A 27 -38.19 -28.24 -5.75
C THR A 27 -37.30 -27.73 -4.62
N GLY A 28 -36.62 -28.64 -3.91
CA GLY A 28 -35.66 -28.28 -2.86
C GLY A 28 -34.45 -27.52 -3.43
N TYR A 29 -33.84 -28.04 -4.50
CA TYR A 29 -32.73 -27.38 -5.19
C TYR A 29 -33.11 -26.01 -5.75
N LYS A 30 -34.30 -25.89 -6.34
CA LYS A 30 -34.78 -24.60 -6.84
C LYS A 30 -34.90 -23.57 -5.71
N LYS A 31 -35.46 -23.97 -4.56
CA LYS A 31 -35.59 -23.09 -3.40
C LYS A 31 -34.22 -22.69 -2.84
N ALA A 32 -33.29 -23.65 -2.74
CA ALA A 32 -31.93 -23.39 -2.27
C ALA A 32 -31.18 -22.43 -3.21
N LEU A 33 -31.38 -22.55 -4.53
CA LEU A 33 -30.82 -21.65 -5.52
C LEU A 33 -31.37 -20.21 -5.35
N GLU A 34 -32.69 -20.06 -5.24
CA GLU A 34 -33.30 -18.74 -5.01
C GLU A 34 -32.85 -18.09 -3.69
N GLU A 35 -32.58 -18.90 -2.67
CA GLU A 35 -32.06 -18.43 -1.38
C GLU A 35 -30.59 -18.00 -1.46
N ALA A 36 -29.76 -18.75 -2.20
CA ALA A 36 -28.39 -18.35 -2.48
C ALA A 36 -28.33 -17.03 -3.28
N GLU A 37 -29.19 -16.86 -4.29
CA GLU A 37 -29.29 -15.61 -5.07
C GLU A 37 -29.77 -14.42 -4.23
N ARG A 38 -30.64 -14.65 -3.25
CA ARG A 38 -31.04 -13.60 -2.29
C ARG A 38 -29.89 -13.21 -1.39
N ASN A 39 -29.20 -14.20 -0.79
CA ASN A 39 -28.06 -13.94 0.07
C ASN A 39 -26.94 -13.19 -0.67
N GLN A 40 -26.71 -13.54 -1.94
CA GLN A 40 -25.75 -12.84 -2.79
C GLN A 40 -26.10 -11.36 -2.97
N ARG A 41 -27.37 -11.06 -3.28
CA ARG A 41 -27.85 -9.67 -3.42
C ARG A 41 -27.74 -8.89 -2.11
N ASP A 42 -28.01 -9.52 -0.97
CA ASP A 42 -27.87 -8.88 0.34
C ASP A 42 -26.42 -8.56 0.68
N ILE A 43 -25.49 -9.45 0.31
CA ILE A 43 -24.03 -9.23 0.46
C ILE A 43 -23.58 -8.06 -0.43
N GLU A 44 -23.98 -8.07 -1.69
CA GLU A 44 -23.67 -6.99 -2.64
C GLU A 44 -24.22 -5.64 -2.17
N ALA A 45 -25.46 -5.61 -1.66
CA ALA A 45 -26.06 -4.40 -1.11
C ALA A 45 -25.30 -3.87 0.12
N LYS A 46 -24.84 -4.75 1.01
CA LYS A 46 -24.01 -4.37 2.16
C LYS A 46 -22.67 -3.78 1.73
N HIS A 47 -21.99 -4.42 0.79
CA HIS A 47 -20.72 -3.91 0.26
C HIS A 47 -20.88 -2.55 -0.41
N LEU A 48 -21.96 -2.37 -1.19
CA LEU A 48 -22.25 -1.10 -1.84
C LEU A 48 -22.50 0.01 -0.80
N ALA A 49 -23.31 -0.27 0.23
CA ALA A 49 -23.56 0.68 1.31
C ALA A 49 -22.28 1.05 2.09
N GLU A 50 -21.39 0.08 2.33
CA GLU A 50 -20.10 0.32 2.99
C GLU A 50 -19.18 1.21 2.13
N ILE A 51 -19.12 0.96 0.82
CA ILE A 51 -18.36 1.80 -0.12
C ILE A 51 -18.90 3.23 -0.12
N GLU A 52 -20.22 3.41 -0.14
CA GLU A 52 -20.83 4.74 -0.10
C GLU A 52 -20.53 5.47 1.21
N ASN A 53 -20.58 4.76 2.34
CA ASN A 53 -20.23 5.31 3.64
C ASN A 53 -18.76 5.76 3.70
N LEU A 54 -17.83 4.92 3.23
CA LEU A 54 -16.40 5.26 3.16
C LEU A 54 -16.16 6.49 2.27
N ARG A 55 -16.84 6.59 1.14
CA ARG A 55 -16.77 7.78 0.27
C ARG A 55 -17.28 9.03 0.97
N ALA A 56 -18.38 8.93 1.72
CA ALA A 56 -18.93 10.05 2.46
C ALA A 56 -17.95 10.53 3.55
N VAL A 57 -17.39 9.61 4.34
CA VAL A 57 -16.38 9.92 5.36
C VAL A 57 -15.16 10.61 4.74
N HIS A 58 -14.59 10.03 3.69
CA HIS A 58 -13.43 10.62 3.01
C HIS A 58 -13.73 12.02 2.44
N SER A 59 -14.94 12.24 1.91
CA SER A 59 -15.35 13.56 1.42
C SER A 59 -15.44 14.60 2.54
N LEU A 60 -15.87 14.17 3.74
CA LEU A 60 -15.96 15.03 4.90
C LEU A 60 -14.57 15.39 5.43
N GLU A 61 -13.66 14.42 5.51
CA GLU A 61 -12.27 14.63 5.94
C GLU A 61 -11.53 15.59 5.01
N LEU A 62 -11.67 15.44 3.69
CA LEU A 62 -11.10 16.37 2.72
C LEU A 62 -11.66 17.79 2.87
N SER A 63 -12.97 17.90 3.16
CA SER A 63 -13.62 19.19 3.39
C SER A 63 -13.10 19.87 4.65
N ASP A 64 -13.00 19.14 5.78
CA ASP A 64 -12.47 19.65 7.04
C ASP A 64 -11.01 20.09 6.88
N LEU A 65 -10.20 19.26 6.22
CA LEU A 65 -8.80 19.58 5.94
C LEU A 65 -8.69 20.87 5.10
N GLN A 66 -9.48 20.99 4.04
CA GLN A 66 -9.49 22.20 3.20
C GLN A 66 -9.97 23.43 3.99
N ALA A 67 -10.92 23.28 4.91
CA ALA A 67 -11.37 24.36 5.79
C ALA A 67 -10.24 24.81 6.73
N ARG A 68 -9.52 23.87 7.36
CA ARG A 68 -8.37 24.18 8.23
C ARG A 68 -7.25 24.89 7.48
N TYR A 69 -6.93 24.46 6.26
CA TYR A 69 -5.93 25.14 5.44
C TYR A 69 -6.34 26.57 5.10
N ARG A 70 -7.60 26.80 4.72
CA ARG A 70 -8.12 28.14 4.46
C ARG A 70 -8.04 29.02 5.71
N GLN A 71 -8.48 28.51 6.85
CA GLN A 71 -8.43 29.23 8.12
C GLN A 71 -6.99 29.61 8.50
N LYS A 72 -6.04 28.69 8.36
CA LYS A 72 -4.63 28.96 8.66
C LYS A 72 -4.03 30.01 7.71
N LEU A 73 -4.45 30.02 6.45
CA LEU A 73 -4.01 31.02 5.48
C LEU A 73 -4.54 32.42 5.83
N GLU A 74 -5.81 32.51 6.24
CA GLU A 74 -6.41 33.76 6.71
C GLU A 74 -5.74 34.26 8.00
N GLU A 75 -5.46 33.38 8.95
CA GLU A 75 -4.76 33.72 10.20
C GLU A 75 -3.36 34.27 9.92
N VAL A 76 -2.58 33.62 9.06
CA VAL A 76 -1.24 34.08 8.68
C VAL A 76 -1.32 35.44 7.99
N THR A 77 -2.32 35.65 7.12
CA THR A 77 -2.55 36.93 6.47
C THR A 77 -2.82 38.04 7.50
N MET A 78 -3.74 37.80 8.45
CA MET A 78 -4.05 38.77 9.51
C MET A 78 -2.85 39.06 10.42
N GLN A 79 -2.09 38.03 10.83
CA GLN A 79 -0.88 38.22 11.63
C GLN A 79 0.18 39.04 10.88
N ASN A 80 0.33 38.83 9.57
CA ASN A 80 1.26 39.60 8.76
C ASN A 80 0.83 41.07 8.66
N ASP A 81 -0.46 41.33 8.44
CA ASP A 81 -1.01 42.69 8.41
C ASP A 81 -0.84 43.40 9.76
N GLU A 82 -1.10 42.70 10.87
CA GLU A 82 -0.90 43.23 12.22
C GLU A 82 0.58 43.57 12.48
N LYS A 83 1.50 42.68 12.09
CA LYS A 83 2.94 42.94 12.20
C LYS A 83 3.37 44.13 11.36
N LEU A 84 2.83 44.29 10.14
CA LEU A 84 3.10 45.43 9.28
C LEU A 84 2.58 46.74 9.89
N LEU A 85 1.36 46.74 10.43
CA LEU A 85 0.78 47.89 11.12
C LEU A 85 1.59 48.27 12.36
N SER A 86 1.98 47.28 13.16
CA SER A 86 2.82 47.48 14.35
C SER A 86 4.18 48.08 14.00
N ARG A 87 4.84 47.57 12.94
CA ARG A 87 6.09 48.16 12.42
C ARG A 87 5.88 49.58 11.90
N ARG A 88 4.77 49.88 11.21
CA ARG A 88 4.46 51.25 10.76
C ARG A 88 4.30 52.19 11.96
N ARG A 89 3.54 51.79 12.99
CA ARG A 89 3.36 52.60 14.22
C ARG A 89 4.70 52.85 14.92
N GLN A 90 5.52 51.81 15.08
CA GLN A 90 6.85 51.93 15.67
C GLN A 90 7.76 52.87 14.85
N ASN A 91 7.80 52.71 13.53
CA ASN A 91 8.55 53.60 12.64
C ASN A 91 8.05 55.04 12.72
N ASN A 92 6.74 55.27 12.83
CA ASN A 92 6.19 56.62 13.00
C ASN A 92 6.60 57.22 14.35
N CYS A 93 6.60 56.44 15.43
CA CYS A 93 7.10 56.88 16.74
C CYS A 93 8.58 57.25 16.68
N ILE A 94 9.41 56.43 16.02
CA ILE A 94 10.84 56.70 15.82
C ILE A 94 11.02 57.99 15.00
N ARG A 95 10.27 58.19 13.92
CA ARG A 95 10.33 59.43 13.13
C ARG A 95 9.96 60.66 13.94
N HIS A 96 8.89 60.59 14.75
CA HIS A 96 8.52 61.69 15.64
C HIS A 96 9.57 61.94 16.72
N ALA A 97 10.11 60.88 17.34
CA ALA A 97 11.21 61.01 18.31
C ALA A 97 12.48 61.59 17.68
N HIS A 98 12.82 61.22 16.44
CA HIS A 98 13.96 61.76 15.71
C HIS A 98 13.72 63.22 15.30
N ALA A 99 12.48 63.61 14.96
CA ALA A 99 12.10 65.01 14.71
C ALA A 99 12.22 65.87 16.00
N LEU A 100 11.86 65.32 17.16
CA LEU A 100 12.07 65.95 18.48
C LEU A 100 13.55 65.98 18.90
N SER A 101 14.34 64.98 18.48
CA SER A 101 15.78 64.85 18.76
C SER A 101 16.68 65.54 17.73
N SER A 102 16.11 66.21 16.71
CA SER A 102 16.84 66.92 15.65
C SER A 102 17.56 68.19 16.12
N ASN A 103 17.63 68.43 17.44
CA ASN A 103 18.50 69.44 18.03
C ASN A 103 19.84 68.89 18.57
N THR A 104 20.12 67.57 18.50
CA THR A 104 21.40 67.03 19.01
C THR A 104 22.03 65.97 18.08
N LEU A 105 23.06 66.41 17.34
CA LEU A 105 24.20 65.69 16.75
C LEU A 105 24.02 64.40 15.90
N ARG A 106 24.17 64.59 14.58
CA ARG A 106 25.10 63.95 13.61
C ARG A 106 25.58 62.49 13.86
N THR A 107 24.85 61.56 13.22
CA THR A 107 25.30 60.45 12.33
C THR A 107 26.60 59.68 12.62
N SER A 108 26.43 58.38 12.94
CA SER A 108 27.32 57.27 12.56
C SER A 108 26.46 56.06 12.20
N MET A 109 26.33 55.75 10.90
CA MET A 109 25.58 54.59 10.39
C MET A 109 26.54 53.44 10.14
N SER A 110 26.58 52.48 11.08
CA SER A 110 27.26 51.19 10.89
C SER A 110 26.38 50.27 10.05
N THR A 111 26.79 50.00 8.81
CA THR A 111 26.12 49.08 7.90
C THR A 111 26.42 47.64 8.30
N LYS A 112 25.56 47.02 9.11
CA LYS A 112 25.53 45.57 9.27
C LYS A 112 24.97 44.96 7.99
N THR A 113 25.82 44.32 7.19
CA THR A 113 25.41 43.48 6.07
C THR A 113 24.63 42.27 6.62
N LEU A 114 23.31 42.25 6.41
CA LEU A 114 22.49 41.08 6.64
C LEU A 114 22.79 40.06 5.54
N GLN A 115 23.31 38.90 5.95
CA GLN A 115 23.58 37.78 5.05
C GLN A 115 22.24 37.20 4.56
N GLY A 116 22.08 37.03 3.25
CA GLY A 116 20.89 36.44 2.63
C GLY A 116 19.88 37.43 2.05
N ASP A 117 20.31 38.47 1.32
CA ASP A 117 19.38 39.29 0.52
C ASP A 117 19.09 38.58 -0.84
N PRO A 118 17.87 38.07 -1.07
CA PRO A 118 17.51 37.33 -2.29
C PRO A 118 17.54 38.18 -3.57
N ARG A 119 17.83 39.48 -3.47
CA ARG A 119 17.97 40.39 -4.62
C ARG A 119 19.40 40.46 -5.17
N ARG A 120 20.38 39.81 -4.54
CA ARG A 120 21.76 39.75 -5.06
C ARG A 120 21.88 38.68 -6.14
N PRO A 121 22.16 39.05 -7.40
CA PRO A 121 22.26 38.09 -8.50
C PRO A 121 23.41 37.07 -8.37
N GLY A 122 24.34 37.26 -7.41
CA GLY A 122 25.46 36.35 -7.14
C GLY A 122 25.24 35.31 -6.05
N ASP A 123 24.12 35.36 -5.30
CA ASP A 123 23.78 34.39 -4.23
C ASP A 123 22.70 33.36 -4.69
N LEU A 124 22.40 33.34 -5.98
CA LEU A 124 21.58 32.32 -6.64
C LEU A 124 22.38 31.01 -6.71
N HIS A 125 22.27 30.18 -5.69
CA HIS A 125 22.68 28.79 -5.78
C HIS A 125 21.54 27.97 -6.43
N PRO A 126 21.85 27.03 -7.34
CA PRO A 126 20.87 26.08 -7.83
C PRO A 126 20.19 25.37 -6.65
N PHE A 127 18.87 25.20 -6.73
CA PHE A 127 18.12 24.49 -5.71
C PHE A 127 18.65 23.06 -5.56
N VAL A 128 19.36 22.81 -4.46
CA VAL A 128 19.77 21.47 -4.05
C VAL A 128 18.59 20.90 -3.30
N ARG A 129 17.94 19.86 -3.86
CA ARG A 129 16.94 19.10 -3.10
C ARG A 129 17.62 18.56 -1.86
N GLU A 130 17.10 18.92 -0.70
CA GLU A 130 17.48 18.31 0.57
C GLU A 130 17.33 16.79 0.40
N GLN A 131 18.38 16.02 0.74
CA GLN A 131 18.28 14.56 0.75
C GLN A 131 17.18 14.21 1.75
N VAL A 132 16.03 13.78 1.23
CA VAL A 132 14.95 13.23 2.04
C VAL A 132 15.52 12.03 2.78
N ASP A 133 15.34 12.01 4.09
CA ASP A 133 15.76 10.91 4.96
C ASP A 133 15.06 9.62 4.46
N PRO A 134 15.78 8.52 4.20
CA PRO A 134 15.19 7.26 3.71
C PRO A 134 14.10 6.65 4.60
N ASP A 135 13.93 7.16 5.82
CA ASP A 135 12.87 6.79 6.75
C ASP A 135 11.52 7.51 6.49
N ASP A 136 11.51 8.60 5.72
CA ASP A 136 10.30 9.36 5.32
C ASP A 136 9.75 8.94 3.94
N ALA A 137 10.42 8.01 3.26
CA ALA A 137 9.97 7.48 1.99
C ALA A 137 8.75 6.53 2.17
N PRO A 138 7.68 6.65 1.37
CA PRO A 138 6.56 5.72 1.44
C PRO A 138 7.06 4.30 1.16
N GLY A 139 6.91 3.41 2.14
CA GLY A 139 7.45 2.06 2.11
C GLY A 139 7.01 1.26 0.88
N ASP A 140 7.94 0.50 0.30
CA ASP A 140 7.69 -0.34 -0.86
C ASP A 140 6.85 -1.58 -0.51
N TRP A 141 5.53 -1.44 -0.63
CA TRP A 141 4.60 -2.54 -0.43
C TRP A 141 4.88 -3.71 -1.39
N TYR A 142 5.32 -3.45 -2.62
CA TYR A 142 5.61 -4.52 -3.59
C TYR A 142 6.84 -5.34 -3.19
N ALA A 143 7.92 -4.67 -2.74
CA ALA A 143 9.11 -5.37 -2.22
C ALA A 143 8.79 -6.16 -0.94
N PHE A 144 7.96 -5.60 -0.05
CA PHE A 144 7.51 -6.29 1.16
C PHE A 144 6.71 -7.56 0.83
N PHE A 145 5.68 -7.43 -0.01
CA PHE A 145 4.87 -8.59 -0.41
C PHE A 145 5.66 -9.60 -1.23
N SER A 146 6.64 -9.15 -2.04
CA SER A 146 7.54 -10.03 -2.78
C SER A 146 8.36 -10.89 -1.81
N LEU A 147 8.88 -10.30 -0.73
CA LEU A 147 9.63 -11.02 0.28
C LEU A 147 8.75 -12.05 1.02
N VAL A 148 7.52 -11.67 1.40
CA VAL A 148 6.57 -12.60 2.05
C VAL A 148 6.22 -13.77 1.12
N LEU A 149 5.89 -13.48 -0.14
CA LEU A 149 5.60 -14.54 -1.12
C LEU A 149 6.82 -15.42 -1.40
N GLY A 150 8.02 -14.85 -1.48
CA GLY A 150 9.27 -15.60 -1.66
C GLY A 150 9.52 -16.55 -0.50
N PHE A 151 9.21 -16.13 0.74
CA PHE A 151 9.37 -16.95 1.93
C PHE A 151 8.35 -18.10 1.96
N LEU A 152 7.09 -17.82 1.61
CA LEU A 152 6.06 -18.86 1.47
C LEU A 152 6.39 -19.83 0.33
N ALA A 153 6.88 -19.33 -0.80
CA ALA A 153 7.30 -20.16 -1.94
C ALA A 153 8.47 -21.07 -1.58
N PHE A 154 9.44 -20.56 -0.82
CA PHE A 154 10.59 -21.32 -0.34
C PHE A 154 10.18 -22.45 0.62
N THR A 155 9.25 -22.18 1.54
CA THR A 155 8.80 -23.15 2.55
C THR A 155 7.82 -24.18 2.00
N MET A 156 6.84 -23.76 1.19
CA MET A 156 5.80 -24.64 0.64
C MET A 156 6.18 -25.30 -0.69
N LYS A 157 7.32 -24.93 -1.30
CA LYS A 157 7.77 -25.41 -2.63
C LYS A 157 6.73 -25.22 -3.74
N TRP A 158 5.88 -24.19 -3.63
CA TRP A 158 4.86 -23.89 -4.62
C TRP A 158 5.42 -23.03 -5.75
N LYS A 159 5.47 -23.62 -6.95
CA LYS A 159 6.07 -22.99 -8.15
C LYS A 159 5.35 -21.70 -8.55
N GLU A 160 4.02 -21.67 -8.41
CA GLU A 160 3.21 -20.48 -8.73
C GLU A 160 3.52 -19.29 -7.82
N LEU A 161 3.76 -19.53 -6.52
CA LEU A 161 4.14 -18.47 -5.57
C LEU A 161 5.56 -17.94 -5.83
N ALA A 162 6.47 -18.79 -6.31
CA ALA A 162 7.82 -18.37 -6.66
C ALA A 162 7.82 -17.43 -7.88
N TRP A 163 6.99 -17.71 -8.88
CA TRP A 163 6.76 -16.80 -10.01
C TRP A 163 6.04 -15.51 -9.57
N GLY A 164 5.04 -15.63 -8.70
CA GLY A 164 4.36 -14.46 -8.11
C GLY A 164 5.33 -13.53 -7.37
N SER A 165 6.23 -14.10 -6.55
CA SER A 165 7.29 -13.36 -5.85
C SER A 165 8.19 -12.60 -6.83
N LEU A 166 8.60 -13.24 -7.93
CA LEU A 166 9.50 -12.66 -8.93
C LEU A 166 8.83 -11.51 -9.71
N LEU A 167 7.57 -11.71 -10.11
CA LEU A 167 6.79 -10.67 -10.81
C LEU A 167 6.55 -9.46 -9.92
N LEU A 168 6.28 -9.69 -8.63
CA LEU A 168 6.08 -8.61 -7.67
C LEU A 168 7.38 -7.85 -7.38
N CYS A 169 8.52 -8.56 -7.40
CA CYS A 169 9.84 -7.93 -7.37
C CYS A 169 10.07 -7.05 -8.61
N PHE A 170 9.63 -7.48 -9.79
CA PHE A 170 9.71 -6.66 -11.01
C PHE A 170 8.75 -5.46 -10.97
N GLY A 171 7.59 -5.61 -10.34
CA GLY A 171 6.67 -4.51 -10.05
C GLY A 171 7.26 -3.45 -9.12
N SER A 172 8.09 -3.86 -8.16
CA SER A 172 8.87 -2.93 -7.34
C SER A 172 9.85 -2.12 -8.20
N PHE A 173 10.56 -2.73 -9.16
CA PHE A 173 11.43 -2.01 -10.10
C PHE A 173 10.69 -0.99 -10.98
N THR A 174 9.46 -1.28 -11.42
CA THR A 174 8.67 -0.31 -12.20
C THR A 174 8.15 0.84 -11.35
N ASN A 175 8.00 0.63 -10.03
CA ASN A 175 7.62 1.64 -9.05
C ASN A 175 8.79 2.57 -8.63
N MET A 176 10.05 2.19 -8.89
CA MET A 176 11.26 2.97 -8.56
C MET A 176 11.43 4.28 -9.35
N LYS A 177 10.48 4.64 -10.24
CA LYS A 177 10.50 5.93 -10.94
C LYS A 177 10.11 7.10 -10.03
N SER A 178 9.61 6.83 -8.82
CA SER A 178 9.50 7.80 -7.72
C SER A 178 10.83 7.83 -6.96
N GLN A 179 11.41 9.02 -6.83
CA GLN A 179 12.84 9.25 -6.54
C GLN A 179 13.31 8.91 -5.11
N ASP A 180 12.50 8.19 -4.34
CA ASP A 180 12.63 8.05 -2.88
C ASP A 180 12.72 6.58 -2.40
N MET A 181 12.86 5.59 -3.29
CA MET A 181 12.85 4.17 -2.85
C MET A 181 14.23 3.67 -2.39
N ASN A 182 14.23 2.94 -1.25
CA ASN A 182 15.40 2.25 -0.70
C ASN A 182 15.90 1.14 -1.65
N THR A 183 16.77 1.50 -2.59
CA THR A 183 17.37 0.59 -3.58
C THR A 183 17.96 -0.69 -2.97
N THR A 184 18.51 -0.59 -1.75
CA THR A 184 19.03 -1.71 -0.98
C THR A 184 17.95 -2.74 -0.62
N GLN A 185 16.74 -2.28 -0.26
CA GLN A 185 15.62 -3.16 0.09
C GLN A 185 15.12 -3.92 -1.14
N VAL A 186 14.98 -3.23 -2.27
CA VAL A 186 14.57 -3.85 -3.54
C VAL A 186 15.61 -4.90 -3.99
N ALA A 187 16.90 -4.58 -3.87
CA ALA A 187 17.97 -5.53 -4.18
C ALA A 187 17.92 -6.78 -3.28
N MET A 188 17.70 -6.62 -1.97
CA MET A 188 17.55 -7.74 -1.05
C MET A 188 16.35 -8.63 -1.42
N SER A 189 15.19 -8.04 -1.72
CA SER A 189 14.02 -8.80 -2.17
C SER A 189 14.27 -9.54 -3.48
N PHE A 190 15.04 -8.96 -4.41
CA PHE A 190 15.38 -9.58 -5.69
C PHE A 190 16.26 -10.81 -5.52
N PHE A 191 17.36 -10.70 -4.76
CA PHE A 191 18.23 -11.84 -4.48
C PHE A 191 17.50 -12.95 -3.73
N PHE A 192 16.61 -12.58 -2.81
CA PHE A 192 15.80 -13.54 -2.08
C PHE A 192 14.77 -14.25 -2.98
N SER A 193 14.04 -13.50 -3.81
CA SER A 193 13.05 -14.06 -4.73
C SER A 193 13.69 -14.96 -5.78
N THR A 194 14.85 -14.58 -6.32
CA THR A 194 15.61 -15.42 -7.28
C THR A 194 16.13 -16.69 -6.62
N SER A 195 16.63 -16.62 -5.38
CA SER A 195 17.03 -17.80 -4.61
C SER A 195 15.86 -18.73 -4.29
N ALA A 196 14.69 -18.18 -3.94
CA ALA A 196 13.47 -18.94 -3.72
C ALA A 196 12.98 -19.64 -4.99
N LEU A 197 13.07 -18.96 -6.15
CA LEU A 197 12.76 -19.54 -7.45
C LEU A 197 13.72 -20.69 -7.79
N VAL A 198 15.03 -20.48 -7.66
CA VAL A 198 16.03 -21.54 -7.87
C VAL A 198 15.77 -22.72 -6.93
N SER A 199 15.45 -22.46 -5.66
CA SER A 199 15.12 -23.51 -4.68
C SER A 199 13.82 -24.27 -5.04
N ALA A 200 12.79 -23.60 -5.55
CA ALA A 200 11.56 -24.25 -5.99
C ALA A 200 11.78 -25.17 -7.22
N TYR A 201 12.75 -24.84 -8.08
CA TYR A 201 13.09 -25.61 -9.27
C TYR A 201 14.15 -26.69 -9.03
N MET A 202 15.11 -26.46 -8.14
CA MET A 202 16.13 -27.44 -7.75
C MET A 202 15.63 -28.39 -6.65
N GLY A 203 14.74 -27.93 -5.77
CA GLY A 203 14.13 -28.71 -4.69
C GLY A 203 13.12 -29.76 -5.16
N THR A 204 12.83 -29.83 -6.45
CA THR A 204 12.19 -30.98 -7.11
C THR A 204 13.15 -32.11 -7.47
N MET A 205 14.45 -32.00 -7.16
CA MET A 205 15.34 -33.16 -7.04
C MET A 205 14.83 -34.03 -5.86
N ARG A 206 13.91 -34.95 -6.21
CA ARG A 206 13.42 -36.13 -5.48
C ARG A 206 13.84 -36.28 -4.00
N PRO A 207 12.89 -36.25 -3.04
CA PRO A 207 13.02 -37.01 -1.79
C PRO A 207 12.85 -38.50 -2.14
N GLY A 208 13.95 -39.16 -2.53
CA GLY A 208 13.86 -40.58 -2.91
C GLY A 208 15.02 -41.18 -3.68
N MET A 209 16.21 -40.58 -3.69
CA MET A 209 17.42 -41.33 -4.05
C MET A 209 18.12 -41.74 -2.76
N LEU A 210 17.94 -43.02 -2.40
CA LEU A 210 18.72 -43.71 -1.38
C LEU A 210 20.20 -43.39 -1.63
N MET A 211 20.82 -42.68 -0.68
CA MET A 211 22.26 -42.69 -0.56
C MET A 211 22.65 -44.13 -0.24
N PRO A 212 23.49 -44.80 -1.05
CA PRO A 212 24.14 -46.01 -0.60
C PRO A 212 25.05 -45.62 0.58
N SER A 213 24.66 -46.05 1.78
CA SER A 213 25.54 -46.13 2.92
C SER A 213 26.72 -47.03 2.57
N GLY A 214 27.91 -46.47 2.43
CA GLY A 214 29.11 -47.26 2.22
C GLY A 214 30.33 -46.42 1.88
N GLN A 215 31.08 -46.00 2.90
CA GLN A 215 32.37 -46.61 3.24
C GLN A 215 33.10 -45.74 4.27
N THR A 216 33.28 -46.33 5.45
CA THR A 216 34.30 -45.95 6.41
C THR A 216 35.66 -45.98 5.73
N VAL A 217 36.34 -44.84 5.73
CA VAL A 217 37.74 -44.73 5.34
C VAL A 217 38.56 -45.46 6.41
N GLU A 218 39.00 -46.68 6.10
CA GLU A 218 40.15 -47.26 6.79
C GLU A 218 41.42 -46.55 6.30
N ALA A 219 42.17 -46.00 7.24
CA ALA A 219 43.50 -45.46 7.03
C ALA A 219 44.50 -46.62 6.93
N PRO A 220 45.38 -46.66 5.91
CA PRO A 220 46.58 -47.49 6.01
C PRO A 220 47.63 -46.75 6.83
N ALA A 221 47.88 -47.26 8.03
CA ALA A 221 49.15 -47.10 8.71
C ALA A 221 50.17 -48.02 8.05
N SER A 222 51.20 -47.46 7.42
CA SER A 222 52.57 -47.99 7.26
C SER A 222 53.44 -46.93 6.60
#